data_AF-A0A3D1S115-F1
#
_entry.id   AF-A0A3D1S115-F1
#
_cell.length_a   1.000
_cell.length_b   1.000
_cell.length_c   1.000
_cell.angle_alpha   90.00
_cell.angle_beta   90.00
_cell.angle_gamma   90.00
#
_symmetry.space_group_name_H-M   'P 1'
#
loop_
_entity.id
_entity.type
_entity.pdbx_description
1 polymer ?
#
loop_
_entity_poly.entity_id
_entity_poly.type
_entity_poly.pdbx_seq_one_letter_code
_entity_poly.pdbx_strand_id
1 'polypeptide(L)'
;MVSSAASRFDPLPDITGLTVRTIIDKGAADHPDRVFAVFPDADAILTWSDLKRSALRLTAWLTESGVSAGEPVGVLMDNGRAALQLFLGCMYAGRLSAMFNPAAGAHS
;
A
#
# COMPACT_ATOMS: atom_id res chain seq x y z
N MET A 1 1.04 7.36 -42.52
CA MET A 1 1.66 6.23 -41.79
C MET A 1 1.81 6.64 -40.33
N VAL A 2 0.76 6.46 -39.52
CA VAL A 2 0.76 6.79 -38.09
C VAL A 2 0.76 5.46 -37.33
N SER A 3 1.89 5.15 -36.69
CA SER A 3 2.04 3.98 -35.82
C SER A 3 1.32 4.26 -34.50
N SER A 4 0.25 3.51 -34.22
CA SER A 4 -0.53 3.62 -32.99
C SER A 4 0.17 2.91 -31.85
N ALA A 5 0.71 3.67 -30.89
CA ALA A 5 1.25 3.18 -29.63
C ALA A 5 0.15 2.98 -28.56
N ALA A 6 -1.02 2.47 -28.94
CA ALA A 6 -2.21 2.42 -28.10
C ALA A 6 -2.57 1.02 -27.57
N SER A 7 -1.58 0.19 -27.26
CA SER A 7 -1.84 -1.14 -26.65
C SER A 7 -0.80 -1.47 -25.58
N ARG A 8 -0.68 -0.62 -24.55
CA ARG A 8 0.25 -0.84 -23.42
C ARG A 8 -0.43 -1.21 -22.10
N PHE A 9 -1.76 -1.30 -22.09
CA PHE A 9 -2.51 -1.76 -20.93
C PHE A 9 -3.51 -2.81 -21.39
N ASP A 10 -3.22 -4.07 -21.12
CA ASP A 10 -4.25 -5.11 -21.16
C ASP A 10 -5.41 -4.68 -20.25
N PRO A 11 -6.67 -4.99 -20.61
CA PRO A 11 -7.79 -4.70 -19.73
C PRO A 11 -7.51 -5.34 -18.37
N LEU A 12 -7.68 -4.53 -17.32
CA LEU A 12 -7.56 -5.05 -15.95
C LEU A 12 -8.55 -6.21 -15.79
N PRO A 13 -8.16 -7.28 -15.09
CA PRO A 13 -9.11 -8.33 -14.73
C PRO A 13 -10.29 -7.71 -13.96
N ASP A 14 -11.43 -8.39 -13.93
CA ASP A 14 -12.54 -7.94 -13.09
C ASP A 14 -12.09 -7.90 -11.63
N ILE A 15 -11.97 -6.68 -11.11
CA ILE A 15 -11.59 -6.39 -9.73
C ILE A 15 -12.79 -6.00 -8.87
N THR A 16 -14.01 -6.12 -9.40
CA THR A 16 -15.24 -5.78 -8.69
C THR A 16 -15.37 -6.65 -7.43
N GLY A 17 -15.56 -6.02 -6.28
CA GLY A 17 -15.64 -6.71 -4.99
C GLY A 17 -14.29 -7.08 -4.35
N LEU A 18 -13.16 -6.84 -5.04
CA LEU A 18 -11.85 -6.96 -4.41
C LEU A 18 -11.52 -5.72 -3.58
N THR A 19 -11.00 -5.96 -2.39
CA THR A 19 -10.41 -4.94 -1.51
C THR A 19 -8.91 -5.16 -1.41
N VAL A 20 -8.17 -4.11 -1.03
CA VAL A 20 -6.73 -4.21 -0.72
C VAL A 20 -6.49 -5.30 0.34
N ARG A 21 -7.40 -5.43 1.32
CA ARG A 21 -7.39 -6.53 2.29
C ARG A 21 -7.40 -7.90 1.62
N THR A 22 -8.40 -8.16 0.77
CA THR A 22 -8.52 -9.48 0.11
C THR A 22 -7.32 -9.81 -0.78
N ILE A 23 -6.73 -8.81 -1.43
CA ILE A 23 -5.54 -8.98 -2.28
C ILE A 23 -4.32 -9.32 -1.41
N ILE A 24 -4.09 -8.59 -0.32
CA ILE A 24 -2.99 -8.85 0.61
C ILE A 24 -3.16 -10.21 1.29
N ASP A 25 -4.36 -10.56 1.70
CA ASP A 25 -4.65 -11.85 2.34
C ASP A 25 -4.39 -13.02 1.39
N LYS A 26 -4.86 -12.91 0.13
CA LYS A 26 -4.62 -13.93 -0.90
C LYS A 26 -3.14 -14.03 -1.26
N GLY A 27 -2.46 -12.90 -1.47
CA GLY A 27 -1.03 -12.89 -1.80
C GLY A 27 -0.17 -13.50 -0.69
N ALA A 28 -0.46 -13.20 0.58
CA ALA A 28 0.26 -13.78 1.71
C ALA A 28 -0.04 -15.27 1.92
N ALA A 29 -1.24 -15.74 1.56
CA ALA A 29 -1.58 -17.16 1.62
C ALA A 29 -0.94 -17.96 0.48
N ASP A 30 -1.02 -17.45 -0.75
CA ASP A 30 -0.57 -18.17 -1.95
C ASP A 30 0.96 -18.07 -2.13
N HIS A 31 1.56 -16.94 -1.74
CA HIS A 31 2.96 -16.61 -2.02
C HIS A 31 3.66 -15.88 -0.85
N PRO A 32 3.77 -16.49 0.34
CA PRO A 32 4.21 -15.81 1.56
C PRO A 32 5.59 -15.15 1.44
N ASP A 33 6.55 -15.81 0.79
CA ASP A 33 7.95 -15.37 0.68
C ASP A 33 8.25 -14.60 -0.60
N ARG A 34 7.27 -14.47 -1.51
CA ARG A 34 7.47 -13.73 -2.75
C ARG A 34 7.60 -12.25 -2.44
N VAL A 35 8.60 -11.62 -3.05
CA VAL A 35 8.83 -10.18 -2.93
C VAL A 35 7.62 -9.42 -3.49
N PHE A 36 7.04 -8.56 -2.65
CA PHE A 36 6.00 -7.62 -3.02
C PHE A 36 6.60 -6.29 -3.49
N ALA A 37 7.58 -5.78 -2.75
CA ALA A 37 8.27 -4.53 -3.07
C ALA A 37 9.76 -4.59 -2.71
N VAL A 38 10.57 -3.84 -3.46
CA VAL A 38 12.01 -3.66 -3.24
C VAL A 38 12.28 -2.19 -2.96
N PHE A 39 13.15 -1.90 -2.01
CA PHE A 39 13.59 -0.56 -1.62
C PHE A 39 15.12 -0.51 -1.76
N PRO A 40 15.65 -0.19 -2.96
CA PRO A 40 17.08 -0.26 -3.24
C PRO A 40 17.93 0.65 -2.36
N ASP A 41 17.47 1.88 -2.11
CA ASP A 41 18.19 2.88 -1.30
C ASP A 41 18.37 2.46 0.17
N ALA A 42 17.56 1.51 0.64
CA ALA A 42 17.58 0.99 2.00
C ALA A 42 18.07 -0.47 2.08
N ASP A 43 18.55 -1.05 0.97
CA ASP A 43 18.91 -2.46 0.82
C ASP A 43 17.87 -3.41 1.45
N ALA A 44 16.58 -3.13 1.20
CA ALA A 44 15.48 -3.79 1.88
C ALA A 44 14.44 -4.33 0.90
N ILE A 45 13.87 -5.48 1.24
CA ILE A 45 12.71 -6.05 0.57
C ILE A 45 11.51 -6.13 1.52
N LEU A 46 10.32 -6.21 0.93
CA LEU A 46 9.07 -6.47 1.63
C LEU A 46 8.38 -7.65 0.95
N THR A 47 8.19 -8.74 1.68
CA THR A 47 7.43 -9.91 1.20
C THR A 47 5.93 -9.72 1.41
N TRP A 48 5.11 -10.59 0.80
CA TRP A 48 3.66 -10.61 1.07
C TRP A 48 3.33 -10.87 2.54
N SER A 49 4.03 -11.80 3.19
CA SER A 49 3.84 -12.09 4.62
C SER A 49 4.21 -10.89 5.51
N ASP A 50 5.29 -10.19 5.18
CA ASP A 50 5.70 -9.00 5.91
C ASP A 50 4.68 -7.87 5.76
N LEU A 51 4.16 -7.67 4.55
CA LEU A 51 3.13 -6.68 4.28
C LEU A 51 1.87 -6.98 5.10
N LYS A 52 1.37 -8.22 5.08
CA LYS A 52 0.20 -8.62 5.89
C LYS A 52 0.43 -8.43 7.38
N ARG A 53 1.60 -8.82 7.89
CA ARG A 53 1.94 -8.66 9.31
C ARG A 53 1.95 -7.19 9.72
N SER A 54 2.55 -6.32 8.91
CA SER A 54 2.55 -4.88 9.18
C SER A 54 1.14 -4.29 9.11
N ALA A 55 0.31 -4.71 8.15
CA ALA A 55 -1.07 -4.26 8.03
C ALA A 55 -1.92 -4.66 9.25
N LEU A 56 -1.75 -5.89 9.77
CA LEU A 56 -2.41 -6.36 10.99
C LEU A 56 -1.97 -5.56 12.21
N ARG A 57 -0.65 -5.32 12.37
CA ARG A 57 -0.13 -4.50 13.47
C ARG A 57 -0.69 -3.07 13.44
N LEU A 58 -0.75 -2.45 12.26
CA LEU A 58 -1.33 -1.13 12.11
C LEU A 58 -2.82 -1.13 12.42
N THR A 59 -3.56 -2.14 11.97
CA THR A 59 -4.99 -2.30 12.27
C THR A 59 -5.23 -2.37 13.78
N ALA A 60 -4.44 -3.18 14.50
CA ALA A 60 -4.53 -3.28 15.96
C ALA A 60 -4.25 -1.94 16.63
N TRP A 61 -3.16 -1.27 16.26
CA TRP A 61 -2.79 0.03 16.83
C TRP A 61 -3.84 1.12 16.58
N LEU A 62 -4.40 1.21 15.37
CA LEU A 62 -5.46 2.17 15.05
C LEU A 62 -6.75 1.90 15.84
N THR A 63 -7.06 0.62 16.05
CA THR A 63 -8.23 0.20 16.84
C THR A 63 -8.05 0.58 18.30
N GLU A 64 -6.88 0.30 18.88
CA GLU A 64 -6.53 0.68 20.25
C GLU A 64 -6.48 2.20 20.44
N SER A 65 -6.08 2.95 19.41
CA SER A 65 -6.01 4.41 19.45
C SER A 65 -7.38 5.10 19.30
N GLY A 66 -8.46 4.34 19.16
CA GLY A 66 -9.82 4.88 19.05
C GLY A 66 -10.14 5.55 17.71
N VAL A 67 -9.32 5.34 16.67
CA VAL A 67 -9.52 5.96 15.35
C VAL A 67 -10.73 5.33 14.65
N SER A 68 -11.76 6.15 14.45
CA SER A 68 -13.03 5.70 13.89
C SER A 68 -12.91 5.36 12.40
N ALA A 69 -13.81 4.50 11.91
CA ALA A 69 -13.86 4.18 10.48
C ALA A 69 -14.13 5.45 9.66
N GLY A 70 -13.24 5.76 8.71
CA GLY A 70 -13.36 6.94 7.84
C GLY A 70 -12.58 8.18 8.28
N GLU A 71 -11.90 8.17 9.43
CA GLU A 71 -11.04 9.29 9.84
C GLU A 71 -9.70 9.27 9.08
N PRO A 72 -9.24 10.44 8.56
CA PRO A 72 -7.99 10.52 7.81
C PRO A 72 -6.78 10.43 8.75
N VAL A 73 -5.92 9.45 8.53
CA VAL A 73 -4.59 9.39 9.16
C VAL A 73 -3.61 10.11 8.25
N GLY A 74 -3.16 11.29 8.68
CA GLY A 74 -2.13 12.08 8.01
C GLY A 74 -0.74 11.57 8.35
N VAL A 75 0.03 11.14 7.34
CA VAL A 75 1.40 10.68 7.51
C VAL A 75 2.33 11.61 6.72
N LEU A 76 3.27 12.24 7.42
CA LEU A 76 4.36 13.02 6.83
C LEU A 76 5.63 12.16 6.82
N MET A 77 5.94 11.55 5.68
CA MET A 77 7.10 10.67 5.55
C MET A 77 7.67 10.75 4.13
N ASP A 78 8.99 10.57 4.03
CA ASP A 78 9.64 10.33 2.75
C ASP A 78 9.12 9.05 2.10
N ASN A 79 9.14 9.01 0.77
CA ASN A 79 8.77 7.83 0.01
C ASN A 79 9.70 6.66 0.41
N GLY A 80 9.12 5.52 0.78
CA GLY A 80 9.89 4.38 1.23
C GLY A 80 9.03 3.27 1.83
N ARG A 81 9.69 2.30 2.45
CA ARG A 81 9.04 1.10 3.00
C ARG A 81 7.90 1.41 3.96
N ALA A 82 8.15 2.30 4.91
CA ALA A 82 7.17 2.64 5.93
C ALA A 82 5.98 3.42 5.36
N ALA A 83 6.20 4.31 4.39
CA ALA A 83 5.13 4.99 3.67
C ALA A 83 4.22 3.96 2.96
N LEU A 84 4.79 3.03 2.20
CA LEU A 84 4.02 1.97 1.53
C LEU A 84 3.21 1.11 2.52
N GLN A 85 3.84 0.71 3.63
CA GLN A 85 3.19 -0.10 4.66
C GLN A 85 2.04 0.64 5.36
N LEU A 86 2.19 1.95 5.62
CA LEU A 86 1.13 2.78 6.21
C LEU A 86 -0.05 2.95 5.24
N PHE A 87 0.24 3.25 3.98
CA PHE A 87 -0.79 3.42 2.95
C PHE A 87 -1.65 2.17 2.78
N LEU A 88 -0.98 1.04 2.49
CA LEU A 88 -1.66 -0.23 2.27
C LEU A 88 -2.26 -0.79 3.57
N GLY A 89 -1.62 -0.55 4.71
CA GLY A 89 -2.12 -0.97 6.03
C GLY A 89 -3.40 -0.24 6.42
N CYS A 90 -3.53 1.06 6.14
CA CYS A 90 -4.77 1.80 6.38
C CYS A 90 -5.91 1.28 5.49
N MET A 91 -5.64 1.05 4.19
CA MET A 91 -6.61 0.44 3.29
C MET A 91 -7.01 -0.97 3.75
N TYR A 92 -6.05 -1.76 4.24
CA TYR A 92 -6.31 -3.07 4.85
C TYR A 92 -7.24 -2.93 6.06
N ALA A 93 -7.00 -1.96 6.95
CA ALA A 93 -7.82 -1.66 8.12
C ALA A 93 -9.22 -1.07 7.78
N GLY A 94 -9.53 -0.82 6.51
CA GLY A 94 -10.76 -0.15 6.09
C GLY A 94 -10.80 1.32 6.54
N ARG A 95 -9.64 1.99 6.55
CA ARG A 95 -9.46 3.40 6.92
C ARG A 95 -8.93 4.20 5.73
N LEU A 96 -9.20 5.52 5.72
CA LEU A 96 -8.65 6.44 4.73
C LEU A 96 -7.23 6.87 5.14
N SER A 97 -6.27 6.73 4.22
CA SER A 97 -4.91 7.27 4.40
C SER A 97 -4.75 8.51 3.54
N ALA A 98 -4.26 9.60 4.15
CA ALA A 98 -3.76 10.77 3.44
C ALA A 98 -2.24 10.80 3.60
N MET A 99 -1.52 10.54 2.51
CA MET A 99 -0.07 10.66 2.49
C MET A 99 0.30 12.08 2.09
N PHE A 100 1.02 12.77 2.96
CA PHE A 100 1.58 14.09 2.64
C PHE A 100 3.06 13.92 2.39
N ASN A 101 3.50 14.20 1.16
CA ASN A 101 4.90 14.15 0.77
C ASN A 101 5.57 15.51 1.07
N PRO A 102 6.51 15.60 2.02
CA PRO A 102 7.21 16.86 2.32
C PRO A 102 8.05 17.39 1.15
N ALA A 103 8.44 16.56 0.16
CA ALA A 103 9.18 17.01 -1.02
C ALA A 103 8.33 17.88 -1.98
N ALA A 104 7.00 17.94 -1.82
CA ALA A 104 6.13 18.78 -2.64
C ALA A 104 6.34 20.30 -2.42
N GLY A 105 7.06 20.70 -1.36
CA GLY A 105 7.40 22.10 -1.06
C GLY A 105 8.86 22.49 -1.29
N ALA A 106 9.73 21.60 -1.75
CA ALA A 106 11.17 21.87 -1.83
C ALA A 106 11.61 22.70 -3.07
N HIS A 107 10.65 23.05 -3.95
CA HIS A 107 10.88 23.88 -5.13
C HIS A 107 9.77 24.94 -5.30
N SER A 108 9.68 25.89 -4.36
CA SER A 108 8.96 27.16 -4.55
C SER A 108 9.91 28.32 -4.35
#